data_AF-A0AAV3Z6B9-F1
#
_entry.id   AF-A0AAV3Z6B9-F1
#
_cell.length_a   1.000
_cell.length_b   1.000
_cell.length_c   1.000
_cell.angle_alpha   90.00
_cell.angle_beta   90.00
_cell.angle_gamma   90.00
#
_symmetry.space_group_name_H-M   'P 1'
#
loop_
_entity.id
_entity.type
_entity.pdbx_description
1 polymer ?
#
loop_
_entity_poly.entity_id
_entity_poly.type
_entity_poly.pdbx_seq_one_letter_code
_entity_poly.pdbx_strand_id
1 'polypeptide(L)'
;MATISACKKRRICSNKADSFCYICGLFTESNRKVTLSPLVNTAYFHYFGCRVGDQHKDWTPHFSCRRCANNLREWFNGKRMSMPFAVPMIWREQSNHVDDCYFCLTNISGFTIKSKHKIVYPDVRSAIKPVAHNDDDLPVPTPPTDKCVLESDEDPSTSNTEETTEDFLPPPLSTEPHFLSQEDLNDLCRDLYLSQRQSEILASRLKEWNLVQAGVKSSGFRQRGADAASFFSTKDSLCFCSDIEGLFSYLGMNHDPAEWRLFIDSSKMSLKAVLLHNGNKYSSVPVGHSVHLTENYENMKILLNAIKYSEYQWEICGDLKVVGIFLGKQKGFTKYCCVFGTAEQRKNIM
;
A
#
# COMPACT_ATOMS: atom_id res chain seq x y z
N MET A 1 48.10 28.06 -36.26
CA MET A 1 47.89 27.99 -34.80
C MET A 1 46.39 27.94 -34.54
N ALA A 2 45.82 26.74 -34.39
CA ALA A 2 44.41 26.59 -34.06
C ALA A 2 44.27 26.62 -32.53
N THR A 3 43.64 27.66 -32.01
CA THR A 3 43.33 27.83 -30.59
C THR A 3 42.27 26.80 -30.22
N ILE A 4 42.66 25.77 -29.47
CA ILE A 4 41.73 24.81 -28.88
C ILE A 4 40.95 25.56 -27.79
N SER A 5 39.72 25.95 -28.10
CA SER A 5 38.75 26.40 -27.11
C SER A 5 38.41 25.22 -26.22
N ALA A 6 38.92 25.22 -24.99
CA ALA A 6 38.57 24.25 -23.98
C ALA A 6 37.08 24.40 -23.65
N CYS A 7 36.26 23.50 -24.21
CA CYS A 7 34.87 23.35 -23.81
C CYS A 7 34.83 23.02 -22.31
N LYS A 8 34.49 24.02 -21.48
CA LYS A 8 34.19 23.84 -20.05
C LYS A 8 33.08 22.79 -19.95
N LYS A 9 33.44 21.53 -19.67
CA LYS A 9 32.47 20.51 -19.25
C LYS A 9 31.70 21.10 -18.07
N ARG A 10 30.40 21.32 -18.22
CA ARG A 10 29.52 21.67 -17.09
C ARG A 10 29.74 20.57 -16.05
N ARG A 11 30.21 20.94 -14.85
CA ARG A 11 30.32 19.98 -13.75
C ARG A 11 28.88 19.63 -13.37
N ILE A 12 28.44 18.43 -13.73
CA ILE A 12 27.09 17.95 -13.43
C ILE A 12 27.13 17.40 -12.00
N CYS A 13 26.09 17.68 -11.21
CA CYS A 13 25.98 17.14 -9.85
C CYS A 13 25.97 15.60 -9.86
N SER A 14 26.57 14.98 -8.84
CA SER A 14 26.54 13.52 -8.68
C SER A 14 25.11 12.97 -8.60
N ASN A 15 24.19 13.75 -8.01
CA ASN A 15 22.78 13.45 -7.94
C ASN A 15 21.96 14.56 -8.60
N LYS A 16 20.83 14.20 -9.21
CA LYS A 16 19.85 15.17 -9.72
C LYS A 16 19.18 15.91 -8.55
N ALA A 17 18.94 17.21 -8.70
CA ALA A 17 18.23 18.02 -7.70
C ALA A 17 16.85 17.41 -7.36
N ASP A 18 16.10 16.98 -8.39
CA ASP A 18 14.79 16.36 -8.24
C ASP A 18 14.80 15.00 -7.54
N SER A 19 15.96 14.45 -7.19
CA SER A 19 16.05 13.29 -6.29
C SER A 19 15.73 13.66 -4.83
N PHE A 20 15.61 14.95 -4.51
CA PHE A 20 15.36 15.45 -3.16
C PHE A 20 14.03 16.20 -3.11
N CYS A 21 13.40 16.23 -1.94
CA CYS A 21 12.17 16.98 -1.71
C CYS A 21 12.50 18.47 -1.54
N TYR A 22 11.81 19.34 -2.27
CA TYR A 22 11.95 20.80 -2.12
C TYR A 22 11.69 21.26 -0.67
N ILE A 23 10.68 20.71 0.00
CA ILE A 23 10.19 21.21 1.29
C ILE A 23 11.05 20.72 2.47
N CYS A 24 11.50 19.46 2.46
CA CYS A 24 12.23 18.87 3.60
C CYS A 24 13.68 18.48 3.31
N GLY A 25 14.16 18.62 2.08
CA GLY A 25 15.53 18.26 1.68
C GLY A 25 15.81 16.76 1.60
N LEU A 26 14.91 15.90 2.06
CA LEU A 26 15.16 14.45 2.11
C LEU A 26 15.12 13.82 0.72
N PHE A 27 15.98 12.82 0.50
CA PHE A 27 15.96 11.98 -0.69
C PHE A 27 14.55 11.41 -0.93
N THR A 28 14.07 11.37 -2.16
CA THR A 28 12.72 10.92 -2.50
C THR A 28 12.75 10.09 -3.78
N GLU A 29 12.23 8.86 -3.70
CA GLU A 29 12.08 7.94 -4.84
C GLU A 29 11.01 8.43 -5.80
N SER A 30 11.16 8.12 -7.10
CA SER A 30 10.31 8.67 -8.17
C SER A 30 8.81 8.43 -7.97
N ASN A 31 8.40 7.28 -7.42
CA ASN A 31 6.99 6.94 -7.15
C ASN A 31 6.37 7.71 -5.95
N ARG A 32 7.20 8.40 -5.15
CA ARG A 32 6.77 9.19 -3.98
C ARG A 32 6.94 10.69 -4.18
N LYS A 33 7.41 11.11 -5.36
CA LYS A 33 7.47 12.51 -5.76
C LYS A 33 6.09 12.98 -6.18
N VAL A 34 5.75 14.20 -5.79
CA VAL A 34 4.51 14.88 -6.15
C VAL A 34 4.87 16.27 -6.62
N THR A 35 4.23 16.72 -7.69
CA THR A 35 4.34 18.10 -8.18
C THR A 35 3.84 19.07 -7.11
N LEU A 36 4.43 20.26 -7.08
CA LEU A 36 3.96 21.33 -6.20
C LEU A 36 2.70 21.96 -6.81
N SER A 37 1.54 21.34 -6.53
CA SER A 37 0.25 21.80 -7.06
C SER A 37 -0.12 23.20 -6.51
N PRO A 38 -0.99 23.96 -7.19
CA PRO A 38 -1.49 25.25 -6.71
C PRO A 38 -1.94 25.24 -5.25
N LEU A 39 -2.71 24.22 -4.85
CA LEU A 39 -3.14 24.04 -3.46
C LEU A 39 -1.95 23.88 -2.50
N VAL A 40 -0.95 23.08 -2.86
CA VAL A 40 0.26 22.88 -2.02
C VAL A 40 1.07 24.16 -1.93
N ASN A 41 1.19 24.94 -3.01
CA ASN A 41 1.88 26.22 -3.00
C ASN A 41 1.17 27.26 -2.11
N THR A 42 -0.16 27.29 -2.16
CA THR A 42 -0.98 28.14 -1.29
C THR A 42 -0.84 27.72 0.17
N ALA A 43 -0.97 26.42 0.47
CA ALA A 43 -0.77 25.89 1.81
C ALA A 43 0.64 26.15 2.34
N TYR A 44 1.67 25.99 1.50
CA TYR A 44 3.06 26.30 1.82
C TYR A 44 3.23 27.78 2.21
N PHE A 45 2.62 28.70 1.45
CA PHE A 45 2.66 30.12 1.75
C PHE A 45 2.00 30.46 3.10
N HIS A 46 0.82 29.91 3.36
CA HIS A 46 0.14 30.15 4.63
C HIS A 46 0.85 29.51 5.83
N TYR A 47 1.48 28.34 5.65
CA TYR A 47 2.20 27.67 6.73
C TYR A 47 3.54 28.35 7.04
N PHE A 48 4.36 28.58 6.02
CA PHE A 48 5.74 29.02 6.21
C PHE A 48 5.94 30.54 6.09
N GLY A 49 4.90 31.27 5.67
CA GLY A 49 4.97 32.71 5.44
C GLY A 49 5.83 33.12 4.23
N CYS A 50 6.25 32.16 3.41
CA CYS A 50 7.09 32.40 2.23
C CYS A 50 6.57 31.62 1.01
N ARG A 51 6.84 32.13 -0.20
CA ARG A 51 6.42 31.47 -1.43
C ARG A 51 7.46 30.43 -1.86
N VAL A 52 7.00 29.37 -2.50
CA VAL A 52 7.89 28.45 -3.23
C VAL A 52 8.64 29.25 -4.30
N GLY A 53 9.97 29.28 -4.17
CA GLY A 53 10.88 30.04 -5.02
C GLY A 53 11.71 29.16 -5.94
N ASP A 54 12.38 29.83 -6.89
CA ASP A 54 13.43 29.28 -7.76
C ASP A 54 13.06 28.08 -8.63
N GLN A 55 11.78 27.72 -8.76
CA GLN A 55 11.28 26.59 -9.58
C GLN A 55 11.58 26.67 -11.10
N HIS A 56 12.30 27.71 -11.54
CA HIS A 56 12.80 27.87 -12.91
C HIS A 56 14.32 27.62 -12.99
N LYS A 57 14.96 27.22 -11.89
CA LYS A 57 16.40 27.03 -11.76
C LYS A 57 16.72 25.54 -11.64
N ASP A 58 17.65 25.07 -12.47
CA ASP A 58 18.07 23.66 -12.48
C ASP A 58 18.75 23.19 -11.17
N TRP A 59 19.18 24.12 -10.32
CA TRP A 59 19.85 23.83 -9.05
C TRP A 59 18.90 23.67 -7.86
N THR A 60 17.59 23.88 -8.01
CA THR A 60 16.61 23.60 -6.96
C THR A 60 15.79 22.34 -7.31
N PRO A 61 15.30 21.58 -6.31
CA PRO A 61 14.31 20.56 -6.58
C PRO A 61 12.97 21.16 -7.03
N HIS A 62 12.31 20.50 -8.00
CA HIS A 62 11.00 20.93 -8.53
C HIS A 62 9.81 20.16 -7.94
N PHE A 63 10.10 19.15 -7.12
CA PHE A 63 9.10 18.23 -6.58
C PHE A 63 9.14 18.20 -5.06
N SER A 64 7.99 17.89 -4.46
CA SER A 64 7.89 17.56 -3.05
C SER A 64 7.73 16.06 -2.85
N CYS A 65 8.01 15.55 -1.66
CA CYS A 65 7.60 14.20 -1.29
C CYS A 65 6.12 14.19 -0.89
N ARG A 66 5.43 13.07 -1.15
CA ARG A 66 4.01 12.89 -0.81
C ARG A 66 3.68 13.23 0.65
N ARG A 67 4.60 12.96 1.57
CA ARG A 67 4.42 13.30 3.00
C ARG A 67 4.32 14.80 3.23
N CYS A 68 5.23 15.60 2.66
CA CYS A 68 5.19 17.06 2.84
C CYS A 68 3.95 17.66 2.15
N ALA A 69 3.62 17.21 0.95
CA ALA A 69 2.42 17.67 0.25
C ALA A 69 1.15 17.35 1.05
N ASN A 70 1.01 16.13 1.55
CA ASN A 70 -0.16 15.72 2.33
C ASN A 70 -0.25 16.48 3.66
N ASN A 71 0.85 16.62 4.42
CA ASN A 71 0.83 17.37 5.68
C ASN A 71 0.36 18.81 5.47
N LEU A 72 0.83 19.48 4.42
CA LEU A 72 0.40 20.85 4.09
C LEU A 72 -1.08 20.90 3.65
N ARG A 73 -1.52 19.98 2.80
CA ARG A 73 -2.93 19.90 2.36
C ARG A 73 -3.87 19.68 3.54
N GLU A 74 -3.55 18.70 4.40
CA GLU A 74 -4.39 18.35 5.54
C GLU A 74 -4.42 19.44 6.59
N TRP A 75 -3.27 20.07 6.87
CA TRP A 75 -3.21 21.25 7.73
C TRP A 75 -4.07 22.39 7.17
N PHE A 76 -3.89 22.72 5.88
CA PHE A 76 -4.64 23.78 5.23
C PHE A 76 -6.15 23.50 5.24
N ASN A 77 -6.53 22.21 5.16
CA ASN A 77 -7.91 21.76 5.27
C ASN A 77 -8.47 21.79 6.71
N GLY A 78 -7.69 22.18 7.70
CA GLY A 78 -8.14 22.30 9.10
C GLY A 78 -8.08 21.00 9.88
N LYS A 79 -7.46 19.94 9.34
CA LYS A 79 -7.21 18.71 10.10
C LYS A 79 -6.04 18.93 11.06
N ARG A 80 -5.96 18.12 12.13
CA ARG A 80 -4.91 18.18 13.17
C ARG A 80 -3.52 17.70 12.70
N MET A 81 -3.16 17.95 11.45
CA MET A 81 -1.82 17.68 10.91
C MET A 81 -1.00 18.97 10.91
N SER A 82 0.30 18.85 11.16
CA SER A 82 1.26 19.95 11.07
C SER A 82 2.55 19.48 10.38
N MET A 83 3.35 20.43 9.94
CA MET A 83 4.71 20.15 9.51
C MET A 83 5.58 19.88 10.74
N PRO A 84 6.58 18.99 10.64
CA PRO A 84 7.49 18.73 11.77
C PRO A 84 8.52 19.86 12.00
N PHE A 85 8.44 20.93 11.21
CA PHE A 85 9.35 22.06 11.23
C PHE A 85 8.59 23.35 10.88
N ALA A 86 9.02 24.45 11.49
CA ALA A 86 8.50 25.79 11.28
C ALA A 86 9.18 26.49 10.10
N VAL A 87 10.43 26.15 9.81
CA VAL A 87 11.17 26.67 8.66
C VAL A 87 11.45 25.51 7.72
N PRO A 88 11.04 25.59 6.43
CA PRO A 88 11.29 24.54 5.46
C PRO A 88 12.76 24.54 5.03
N MET A 89 13.14 23.57 4.21
CA MET A 89 14.44 23.57 3.55
C MET A 89 14.58 24.85 2.70
N ILE A 90 15.71 25.56 2.83
CA ILE A 90 16.01 26.76 2.03
C ILE A 90 17.13 26.42 1.06
N TRP A 91 16.87 26.62 -0.24
CA TRP A 91 17.82 26.36 -1.32
C TRP A 91 18.49 27.65 -1.80
N ARG A 92 19.78 27.56 -2.12
CA ARG A 92 20.58 28.61 -2.75
C ARG A 92 21.47 27.98 -3.81
N GLU A 93 21.91 28.78 -4.77
CA GLU A 93 22.85 28.33 -5.79
C GLU A 93 24.19 27.90 -5.15
N GLN A 94 24.67 26.71 -5.51
CA GLN A 94 25.95 26.20 -5.01
C GLN A 94 27.13 27.03 -5.52
N SER A 95 28.08 27.33 -4.63
CA SER A 95 29.32 28.00 -5.02
C SER A 95 30.23 27.07 -5.85
N ASN A 96 30.23 25.77 -5.52
CA ASN A 96 30.98 24.73 -6.22
C ASN A 96 30.43 23.33 -5.90
N HIS A 97 30.91 22.30 -6.61
CA HIS A 97 30.45 20.90 -6.47
C HIS A 97 31.26 20.05 -5.47
N VAL A 98 32.21 20.64 -4.75
CA VAL A 98 33.14 19.92 -3.87
C VAL A 98 32.71 20.04 -2.42
N ASP A 99 32.52 21.25 -1.91
CA ASP A 99 32.23 21.50 -0.49
C ASP A 99 30.89 22.22 -0.25
N ASP A 100 30.32 22.87 -1.26
CA ASP A 100 29.08 23.65 -1.16
C ASP A 100 27.99 23.16 -2.11
N CYS A 101 27.90 21.84 -2.34
CA CYS A 101 26.82 21.25 -3.13
C CYS A 101 26.15 20.10 -2.39
N TYR A 102 24.96 20.38 -1.86
CA TYR A 102 24.12 19.42 -1.14
C TYR A 102 23.90 18.11 -1.92
N PHE A 103 23.65 18.22 -3.22
CA PHE A 103 23.38 17.05 -4.07
C PHE A 103 24.62 16.18 -4.30
N CYS A 104 25.81 16.77 -4.42
CA CYS A 104 27.04 16.00 -4.63
C CYS A 104 27.50 15.31 -3.34
N LEU A 105 27.33 16.00 -2.22
CA LEU A 105 27.79 15.55 -0.91
C LEU A 105 26.85 14.54 -0.24
N THR A 106 25.59 14.46 -0.68
CA THR A 106 24.66 13.47 -0.15
C THR A 106 24.83 12.12 -0.86
N ASN A 107 25.36 11.12 -0.16
CA ASN A 107 25.45 9.76 -0.72
C ASN A 107 24.08 9.06 -0.62
N ILE A 108 23.46 8.82 -1.77
CA ILE A 108 22.18 8.10 -1.88
C ILE A 108 22.34 6.69 -2.49
N SER A 109 23.56 6.31 -2.89
CA SER A 109 23.82 5.00 -3.50
C SER A 109 23.81 3.88 -2.44
N GLY A 110 23.18 2.74 -2.78
CA GLY A 110 23.13 1.57 -1.89
C GLY A 110 22.10 1.64 -0.75
N PHE A 111 21.28 2.69 -0.68
CA PHE A 111 20.20 2.79 0.31
C PHE A 111 18.88 2.23 -0.24
N THR A 112 18.15 1.51 0.61
CA THR A 112 16.80 0.99 0.36
C THR A 112 15.78 1.76 1.19
N ILE A 113 14.48 1.59 0.95
CA ILE A 113 13.41 2.17 1.78
C ILE A 113 13.65 1.89 3.28
N LYS A 114 14.15 0.70 3.63
CA LYS A 114 14.43 0.29 5.02
C LYS A 114 15.68 0.92 5.60
N SER A 115 16.68 1.26 4.79
CA SER A 115 17.94 1.87 5.25
C SER A 115 18.07 3.36 4.97
N LYS A 116 17.08 3.98 4.31
CA LYS A 116 17.05 5.40 3.93
C LYS A 116 17.27 6.37 5.10
N HIS A 117 16.82 6.02 6.30
CA HIS A 117 17.04 6.82 7.51
C HIS A 117 18.53 6.95 7.89
N LYS A 118 19.41 6.12 7.33
CA LYS A 118 20.86 6.16 7.53
C LYS A 118 21.59 7.09 6.55
N ILE A 119 20.88 7.71 5.60
CA ILE A 119 21.47 8.70 4.70
C ILE A 119 21.89 9.91 5.54
N VAL A 120 23.17 10.27 5.45
CA VAL A 120 23.71 11.45 6.10
C VAL A 120 23.55 12.63 5.16
N TYR A 121 22.89 13.68 5.64
CA TYR A 121 22.68 14.91 4.88
C TYR A 121 23.67 15.99 5.34
N PRO A 122 24.45 16.58 4.41
CA PRO A 122 25.52 17.52 4.74
C PRO A 122 24.96 18.88 5.20
N ASP A 123 25.75 19.59 6.01
CA ASP A 123 25.53 20.99 6.35
C ASP A 123 26.34 21.87 5.40
N VAL A 124 25.65 22.59 4.51
CA VAL A 124 26.27 23.43 3.47
C VAL A 124 25.56 24.77 3.37
N ARG A 125 26.23 25.79 2.81
CA ARG A 125 25.64 27.13 2.68
C ARG A 125 24.58 27.17 1.58
N SER A 126 24.73 26.34 0.55
CA SER A 126 23.79 26.21 -0.55
C SER A 126 22.43 25.62 -0.15
N ALA A 127 22.32 25.00 1.03
CA ALA A 127 21.11 24.28 1.44
C ALA A 127 20.96 24.28 2.97
N ILE A 128 20.09 25.15 3.48
CA ILE A 128 19.84 25.30 4.92
C ILE A 128 18.74 24.31 5.33
N LYS A 129 19.04 23.49 6.33
CA LYS A 129 18.15 22.43 6.82
C LYS A 129 16.89 23.01 7.48
N PRO A 130 15.77 22.25 7.49
CA PRO A 130 14.56 22.68 8.18
C PRO A 130 14.79 22.89 9.67
N VAL A 131 14.10 23.87 10.24
CA VAL A 131 14.19 24.20 11.68
C VAL A 131 12.91 23.74 12.37
N ALA A 132 13.04 22.92 13.40
CA ALA A 132 11.93 22.37 14.16
C ALA A 132 11.08 23.48 14.80
N HIS A 133 9.80 23.17 15.05
CA HIS A 133 8.95 24.03 15.88
C HIS A 133 9.49 24.12 17.32
N ASN A 134 9.26 25.26 17.96
CA ASN A 134 9.45 25.46 19.39
C ASN A 134 8.31 26.36 19.92
N ASP A 135 8.04 26.28 21.22
CA ASP A 135 6.88 26.95 21.81
C ASP A 135 7.04 28.48 21.92
N ASP A 136 8.28 28.97 21.88
CA ASP A 136 8.59 30.38 22.13
C ASP A 136 8.63 31.24 20.85
N ASP A 137 9.37 30.81 19.82
CA ASP A 137 9.68 31.63 18.65
C ASP A 137 9.03 31.11 17.36
N LEU A 138 8.77 29.81 17.27
CA LEU A 138 8.39 29.10 16.05
C LEU A 138 7.21 28.13 16.29
N PRO A 139 6.05 28.62 16.77
CA PRO A 139 4.88 27.78 17.02
C PRO A 139 4.28 27.23 15.72
N VAL A 140 3.39 26.25 15.86
CA VAL A 140 2.61 25.74 14.72
C VAL A 140 1.57 26.82 14.32
N PRO A 141 1.56 27.27 13.06
CA PRO A 141 0.60 28.26 12.58
C PRO A 141 -0.83 27.68 12.54
N THR A 142 -1.82 28.54 12.74
CA THR A 142 -3.23 28.18 12.57
C THR A 142 -3.63 28.26 11.09
N PRO A 143 -4.43 27.30 10.59
CA PRO A 143 -4.88 27.33 9.20
C PRO A 143 -5.83 28.51 8.95
N PRO A 144 -5.83 29.10 7.74
CA PRO A 144 -6.72 30.22 7.43
C PRO A 144 -8.20 29.83 7.51
N THR A 145 -9.00 30.71 8.13
CA THR A 145 -10.46 30.55 8.25
C THR A 145 -11.17 30.88 6.93
N ASP A 146 -10.67 31.88 6.19
CA ASP A 146 -11.21 32.31 4.90
C ASP A 146 -10.51 31.58 3.75
N LYS A 147 -10.98 30.38 3.42
CA LYS A 147 -10.47 29.62 2.27
C LYS A 147 -11.23 30.08 1.02
N CYS A 148 -10.57 30.85 0.15
CA CYS A 148 -11.02 30.94 -1.23
C CYS A 148 -10.91 29.53 -1.83
N VAL A 149 -12.05 28.94 -2.18
CA VAL A 149 -12.13 27.60 -2.77
C VAL A 149 -11.35 27.62 -4.08
N LEU A 150 -10.13 27.09 -4.07
CA LEU A 150 -9.49 26.60 -5.28
C LEU A 150 -9.86 25.13 -5.36
N GLU A 151 -10.57 24.79 -6.43
CA GLU A 151 -10.99 23.42 -6.75
C GLU A 151 -9.81 22.47 -6.53
N SER A 152 -10.10 21.38 -5.83
CA SER A 152 -9.19 20.25 -5.68
C SER A 152 -8.77 19.78 -7.06
N ASP A 153 -7.50 19.96 -7.41
CA ASP A 153 -6.89 19.22 -8.53
C ASP A 153 -6.99 17.72 -8.19
N GLU A 154 -8.04 17.08 -8.69
CA GLU A 154 -8.11 15.63 -8.75
C GLU A 154 -6.99 15.15 -9.68
N ASP A 155 -6.01 14.46 -9.12
CA ASP A 155 -5.13 13.60 -9.91
C ASP A 155 -6.02 12.53 -10.58
N PRO A 156 -5.90 12.28 -11.90
CA PRO A 156 -6.79 11.39 -12.63
C PRO A 156 -6.42 9.94 -12.32
N SER A 157 -6.89 9.41 -11.20
CA SER A 157 -6.91 7.96 -10.94
C SER A 157 -7.71 7.59 -9.70
N THR A 158 -8.97 8.02 -9.60
CA THR A 158 -10.00 7.23 -8.90
C THR A 158 -11.39 7.71 -9.28
N SER A 159 -12.02 7.03 -10.24
CA SER A 159 -13.46 7.14 -10.41
C SER A 159 -14.14 6.47 -9.22
N ASN A 160 -14.81 7.23 -8.37
CA ASN A 160 -15.84 6.68 -7.50
C ASN A 160 -17.09 7.54 -7.64
N THR A 161 -18.11 6.90 -8.23
CA THR A 161 -19.49 7.34 -8.25
C THR A 161 -19.96 7.61 -6.82
N GLU A 162 -20.53 8.78 -6.59
CA GLU A 162 -21.17 9.15 -5.33
C GLU A 162 -22.44 8.32 -5.14
N GLU A 163 -22.44 7.43 -4.14
CA GLU A 163 -23.66 7.01 -3.46
C GLU A 163 -23.59 7.54 -2.03
N THR A 164 -24.53 8.42 -1.72
CA THR A 164 -24.79 9.01 -0.41
C THR A 164 -24.99 7.93 0.64
N THR A 165 -24.03 7.76 1.55
CA THR A 165 -24.21 7.00 2.80
C THR A 165 -24.11 7.97 3.96
N GLU A 166 -25.17 8.01 4.77
CA GLU A 166 -25.31 8.83 5.97
C GLU A 166 -24.01 8.87 6.79
N ASP A 167 -23.54 10.10 7.04
CA ASP A 167 -22.29 10.38 7.73
C ASP A 167 -22.23 9.68 9.10
N PHE A 168 -21.23 8.82 9.25
CA PHE A 168 -20.81 8.28 10.54
C PHE A 168 -20.29 9.45 11.40
N LEU A 169 -21.16 10.01 12.24
CA LEU A 169 -20.77 11.01 13.23
C LEU A 169 -19.70 10.38 14.14
N PRO A 170 -18.47 10.93 14.22
CA PRO A 170 -17.48 10.42 15.14
C PRO A 170 -18.02 10.56 16.58
N PRO A 171 -17.92 9.52 17.41
CA PRO A 171 -18.36 9.62 18.80
C PRO A 171 -17.63 10.76 19.52
N PRO A 172 -18.27 11.38 20.53
CA PRO A 172 -17.71 12.52 21.25
C PRO A 172 -16.30 12.19 21.76
N LEU A 173 -15.36 13.11 21.55
CA LEU A 173 -13.99 12.98 22.03
C LEU A 173 -13.97 12.79 23.54
N SER A 174 -13.72 11.56 23.97
CA SER A 174 -13.41 11.28 25.37
C SER A 174 -12.03 11.85 25.71
N THR A 175 -11.93 12.53 26.84
CA THR A 175 -10.67 12.97 27.45
C THR A 175 -9.92 11.84 28.16
N GLU A 176 -10.51 10.64 28.23
CA GLU A 176 -9.89 9.47 28.85
C GLU A 176 -8.90 8.78 27.89
N PRO A 177 -7.77 8.25 28.38
CA PRO A 177 -6.87 7.44 27.58
C PRO A 177 -7.61 6.23 26.99
N HIS A 178 -7.67 6.15 25.66
CA HIS A 178 -8.26 5.00 24.98
C HIS A 178 -7.29 3.81 25.06
N PHE A 179 -7.70 2.77 25.78
CA PHE A 179 -6.99 1.49 25.80
C PHE A 179 -7.58 0.56 24.75
N LEU A 180 -6.72 0.06 23.86
CA LEU A 180 -7.12 -0.85 22.79
C LEU A 180 -7.72 -2.12 23.39
N SER A 181 -8.94 -2.44 22.97
CA SER A 181 -9.54 -3.75 23.19
C SER A 181 -8.88 -4.81 22.29
N GLN A 182 -9.29 -6.07 22.44
CA GLN A 182 -8.82 -7.13 21.54
C GLN A 182 -9.29 -6.91 20.09
N GLU A 183 -10.48 -6.33 19.91
CA GLU A 183 -11.07 -6.02 18.60
C GLU A 183 -10.30 -4.89 17.93
N ASP A 184 -10.08 -3.77 18.64
CA ASP A 184 -9.31 -2.64 18.12
C ASP A 184 -7.89 -3.07 17.71
N LEU A 185 -7.27 -3.94 18.51
CA LEU A 185 -5.95 -4.48 18.20
C LEU A 185 -5.95 -5.41 16.99
N ASN A 186 -7.00 -6.21 16.82
CA ASN A 186 -7.18 -7.09 15.65
C ASN A 186 -7.37 -6.26 14.38
N ASP A 187 -8.21 -5.23 14.44
CA ASP A 187 -8.47 -4.30 13.34
C ASP A 187 -7.20 -3.52 12.98
N LEU A 188 -6.50 -2.96 13.97
CA LEU A 188 -5.21 -2.30 13.74
C LEU A 188 -4.19 -3.24 13.06
N CYS A 189 -4.13 -4.50 13.48
CA CYS A 189 -3.26 -5.49 12.83
C CYS A 189 -3.67 -5.78 11.39
N ARG A 190 -4.97 -5.79 11.09
CA ARG A 190 -5.53 -6.00 9.75
C ARG A 190 -5.20 -4.81 8.85
N ASP A 191 -5.44 -3.59 9.32
CA ASP A 191 -5.25 -2.35 8.57
C ASP A 191 -3.77 -2.10 8.24
N LEU A 192 -2.88 -2.55 9.13
CA LEU A 192 -1.43 -2.51 8.93
C LEU A 192 -0.89 -3.71 8.12
N TYR A 193 -1.75 -4.64 7.68
CA TYR A 193 -1.39 -5.86 6.94
C TYR A 193 -0.28 -6.68 7.63
N LEU A 194 -0.35 -6.80 8.96
CA LEU A 194 0.69 -7.47 9.73
C LEU A 194 0.57 -8.98 9.62
N SER A 195 1.72 -9.65 9.40
CA SER A 195 1.81 -11.10 9.51
C SER A 195 1.53 -11.55 10.94
N GLN A 196 1.20 -12.84 11.12
CA GLN A 196 0.90 -13.42 12.43
C GLN A 196 1.97 -13.09 13.50
N ARG A 197 3.24 -13.23 13.13
CA ARG A 197 4.38 -12.92 14.00
C ARG A 197 4.53 -11.42 14.26
N GLN A 198 4.25 -10.58 13.27
CA GLN A 198 4.32 -9.13 13.42
C GLN A 198 3.19 -8.61 14.31
N SER A 199 1.97 -9.13 14.15
CA SER A 199 0.83 -8.82 15.02
C SER A 199 1.13 -9.22 16.47
N GLU A 200 1.70 -10.40 16.69
CA GLU A 200 2.12 -10.84 18.03
C GLU A 200 3.14 -9.88 18.67
N ILE A 201 4.19 -9.50 17.93
CA ILE A 201 5.22 -8.58 18.43
C ILE A 201 4.59 -7.21 18.76
N LEU A 202 3.74 -6.68 17.88
CA LEU A 202 3.05 -5.41 18.11
C LEU A 202 2.18 -5.49 19.38
N ALA A 203 1.38 -6.54 19.50
CA ALA A 203 0.53 -6.79 20.66
C ALA A 203 1.34 -6.88 21.95
N SER A 204 2.49 -7.56 21.93
CA SER A 204 3.39 -7.64 23.07
C SER A 204 3.92 -6.26 23.48
N ARG A 205 4.35 -5.43 22.53
CA ARG A 205 4.85 -4.08 22.81
C ARG A 205 3.78 -3.15 23.34
N LEU A 206 2.58 -3.16 22.74
CA LEU A 206 1.45 -2.37 23.21
C LEU A 206 1.03 -2.79 24.63
N LYS A 207 1.15 -4.08 24.96
CA LYS A 207 0.94 -4.59 26.31
C LYS A 207 2.02 -4.14 27.30
N GLU A 208 3.30 -4.19 26.92
CA GLU A 208 4.41 -3.64 27.72
C GLU A 208 4.25 -2.13 28.01
N TRP A 209 3.68 -1.39 27.06
CA TRP A 209 3.43 0.05 27.20
C TRP A 209 2.14 0.41 27.94
N ASN A 210 1.38 -0.58 28.44
CA ASN A 210 0.08 -0.37 29.06
C ASN A 210 -0.92 0.39 28.15
N LEU A 211 -0.90 0.13 26.84
CA LEU A 211 -1.81 0.76 25.85
C LEU A 211 -2.99 -0.15 25.45
N VAL A 212 -3.12 -1.31 26.10
CA VAL A 212 -4.16 -2.30 25.84
C VAL A 212 -4.91 -2.63 27.12
N GLN A 213 -6.15 -3.08 27.00
CA GLN A 213 -6.95 -3.51 28.15
C GLN A 213 -6.38 -4.78 28.81
N ALA A 214 -6.62 -4.96 30.11
CA ALA A 214 -6.04 -6.06 30.92
C ALA A 214 -6.34 -7.48 30.38
N GLY A 215 -7.41 -7.65 29.61
CA GLY A 215 -7.82 -8.94 29.01
C GLY A 215 -7.16 -9.30 27.68
N VAL A 216 -6.37 -8.40 27.08
CA VAL A 216 -5.81 -8.60 25.73
C VAL A 216 -4.73 -9.68 25.71
N LYS A 217 -4.86 -10.63 24.79
CA LYS A 217 -3.97 -11.78 24.63
C LYS A 217 -3.07 -11.57 23.41
N SER A 218 -1.81 -11.22 23.64
CA SER A 218 -0.79 -11.16 22.56
C SER A 218 -0.56 -12.53 21.91
N SER A 219 -0.69 -13.63 22.67
CA SER A 219 -0.60 -14.99 22.15
C SER A 219 -1.76 -15.39 21.24
N GLY A 220 -2.89 -14.66 21.26
CA GLY A 220 -4.06 -14.94 20.41
C GLY A 220 -3.72 -14.90 18.92
N PHE A 221 -2.75 -14.07 18.53
CA PHE A 221 -2.28 -14.02 17.15
C PHE A 221 -1.64 -15.34 16.71
N ARG A 222 -0.96 -16.09 17.57
CA ARG A 222 -0.36 -17.41 17.24
C ARG A 222 -1.39 -18.48 16.87
N GLN A 223 -2.62 -18.33 17.35
CA GLN A 223 -3.72 -19.25 17.09
C GLN A 223 -4.77 -18.63 16.16
N ARG A 224 -4.43 -17.53 15.47
CA ARG A 224 -5.30 -16.91 14.46
C ARG A 224 -5.61 -17.94 13.36
N GLY A 225 -6.84 -18.44 13.36
CA GLY A 225 -7.30 -19.48 12.44
C GLY A 225 -7.30 -20.90 13.00
N ALA A 226 -6.99 -21.13 14.28
CA ALA A 226 -7.07 -22.46 14.90
C ALA A 226 -8.48 -23.04 14.85
N ASP A 227 -9.50 -22.21 15.10
CA ASP A 227 -10.91 -22.63 15.02
C ASP A 227 -11.26 -23.02 13.58
N ALA A 228 -10.85 -22.19 12.61
CA ALA A 228 -11.05 -22.44 11.19
C ALA A 228 -10.26 -23.65 10.68
N ALA A 229 -9.10 -23.96 11.27
CA ALA A 229 -8.25 -25.07 10.86
C ALA A 229 -8.94 -26.43 10.97
N SER A 230 -9.95 -26.56 11.85
CA SER A 230 -10.75 -27.78 11.97
C SER A 230 -11.53 -28.14 10.70
N PHE A 231 -11.84 -27.16 9.85
CA PHE A 231 -12.53 -27.37 8.56
C PHE A 231 -11.57 -27.76 7.42
N PHE A 232 -10.26 -27.70 7.65
CA PHE A 232 -9.26 -27.99 6.63
C PHE A 232 -8.52 -29.29 6.92
N SER A 233 -8.32 -30.07 5.86
CA SER A 233 -7.53 -31.29 5.87
C SER A 233 -6.33 -31.14 4.94
N THR A 234 -5.22 -31.80 5.29
CA THR A 234 -4.05 -31.88 4.42
C THR A 234 -3.84 -33.31 3.98
N LYS A 235 -3.77 -33.53 2.66
CA LYS A 235 -3.42 -34.82 2.06
C LYS A 235 -2.26 -34.61 1.10
N ASP A 236 -1.17 -35.34 1.34
CA ASP A 236 0.10 -35.20 0.64
C ASP A 236 0.60 -33.75 0.68
N SER A 237 0.45 -33.01 -0.43
CA SER A 237 0.87 -31.62 -0.55
C SER A 237 -0.27 -30.63 -0.77
N LEU A 238 -1.53 -31.10 -0.68
CA LEU A 238 -2.73 -30.30 -0.84
C LEU A 238 -3.42 -30.10 0.51
N CYS A 239 -3.56 -28.84 0.91
CA CYS A 239 -4.48 -28.43 1.96
C CYS A 239 -5.82 -28.06 1.32
N PHE A 240 -6.92 -28.59 1.82
CA PHE A 240 -8.26 -28.36 1.25
C PHE A 240 -9.32 -28.29 2.35
N CYS A 241 -10.43 -27.60 2.06
CA CYS A 241 -11.58 -27.56 2.96
C CYS A 241 -12.34 -28.89 2.87
N SER A 242 -12.37 -29.64 3.98
CA SER A 242 -13.07 -30.93 4.07
C SER A 242 -14.55 -30.80 4.46
N ASP A 243 -14.91 -29.67 5.07
CA ASP A 243 -16.27 -29.34 5.51
C ASP A 243 -16.63 -27.90 5.12
N ILE A 244 -17.23 -27.77 3.93
CA ILE A 244 -17.59 -26.47 3.36
C ILE A 244 -18.80 -25.87 4.08
N GLU A 245 -19.82 -26.67 4.37
CA GLU A 245 -21.00 -26.21 5.11
C GLU A 245 -20.64 -25.70 6.51
N GLY A 246 -19.76 -26.43 7.21
CA GLY A 246 -19.24 -26.02 8.52
C GLY A 246 -18.43 -24.73 8.43
N LEU A 247 -17.57 -24.59 7.41
CA LEU A 247 -16.80 -23.37 7.18
C LEU A 247 -17.71 -22.16 6.92
N PHE A 248 -18.73 -22.31 6.06
CA PHE A 248 -19.69 -21.23 5.79
C PHE A 248 -20.51 -20.85 7.02
N SER A 249 -20.98 -21.85 7.77
CA SER A 249 -21.69 -21.63 9.04
C SER A 249 -20.81 -20.89 10.05
N TYR A 250 -19.52 -21.26 10.16
CA TYR A 250 -18.56 -20.58 11.02
C TYR A 250 -18.34 -19.11 10.61
N LEU A 251 -18.35 -18.84 9.31
CA LEU A 251 -18.25 -17.48 8.78
C LEU A 251 -19.56 -16.68 8.90
N GLY A 252 -20.64 -17.27 9.43
CA GLY A 252 -21.94 -16.63 9.54
C GLY A 252 -22.62 -16.41 8.20
N MET A 253 -22.34 -17.25 7.21
CA MET A 253 -22.86 -17.16 5.85
C MET A 253 -23.69 -18.41 5.51
N ASN A 254 -24.77 -18.23 4.74
CA ASN A 254 -25.47 -19.35 4.13
C ASN A 254 -24.73 -19.75 2.84
N HIS A 255 -24.47 -21.05 2.69
CA HIS A 255 -23.88 -21.58 1.47
C HIS A 255 -24.99 -21.95 0.47
N ASP A 256 -25.11 -21.16 -0.60
CA ASP A 256 -25.87 -21.52 -1.80
C ASP A 256 -24.90 -21.70 -2.95
N PRO A 257 -24.62 -22.93 -3.43
CA PRO A 257 -23.65 -23.18 -4.49
C PRO A 257 -23.89 -22.37 -5.77
N ALA A 258 -25.13 -21.98 -6.08
CA ALA A 258 -25.44 -21.18 -7.27
C ALA A 258 -24.93 -19.73 -7.18
N GLU A 259 -24.73 -19.22 -5.97
CA GLU A 259 -24.25 -17.86 -5.70
C GLU A 259 -22.72 -17.77 -5.70
N TRP A 260 -22.01 -18.90 -5.83
CA TRP A 260 -20.56 -18.97 -5.76
C TRP A 260 -19.95 -19.62 -7.01
N ARG A 261 -18.79 -19.12 -7.41
CA ARG A 261 -17.98 -19.69 -8.48
C ARG A 261 -16.61 -20.10 -7.95
N LEU A 262 -16.10 -21.22 -8.43
CA LEU A 262 -14.80 -21.74 -8.07
C LEU A 262 -13.73 -21.09 -8.95
N PHE A 263 -12.93 -20.22 -8.35
CA PHE A 263 -11.75 -19.69 -8.99
C PHE A 263 -10.52 -20.55 -8.69
N ILE A 264 -9.86 -21.02 -9.74
CA ILE A 264 -8.60 -21.76 -9.63
C ILE A 264 -7.50 -20.92 -10.27
N ASP A 265 -6.53 -20.56 -9.43
CA ASP A 265 -5.29 -19.90 -9.85
C ASP A 265 -4.13 -20.87 -9.69
N SER A 266 -3.29 -20.93 -10.71
CA SER A 266 -2.17 -21.86 -10.72
C SER A 266 -0.91 -21.18 -11.24
N SER A 267 0.20 -21.51 -10.61
CA SER A 267 1.54 -21.09 -11.04
C SER A 267 2.37 -22.33 -11.37
N LYS A 268 3.63 -22.11 -11.77
CA LYS A 268 4.58 -23.21 -11.95
C LYS A 268 4.86 -23.99 -10.67
N MET A 269 4.59 -23.42 -9.51
CA MET A 269 4.97 -23.97 -8.20
C MET A 269 3.83 -23.97 -7.19
N SER A 270 2.61 -23.60 -7.58
CA SER A 270 1.51 -23.55 -6.62
C SER A 270 0.17 -23.70 -7.30
N LEU A 271 -0.79 -24.24 -6.56
CA LEU A 271 -2.20 -24.29 -6.92
C LEU A 271 -3.01 -23.65 -5.80
N LYS A 272 -4.00 -22.84 -6.18
CA LYS A 272 -4.91 -22.17 -5.25
C LYS A 272 -6.33 -22.29 -5.79
N ALA A 273 -7.25 -22.61 -4.90
CA ALA A 273 -8.67 -22.71 -5.19
C ALA A 273 -9.43 -21.87 -4.15
N VAL A 274 -10.24 -20.95 -4.64
CA VAL A 274 -11.03 -20.04 -3.82
C VAL A 274 -12.44 -19.95 -4.38
N LEU A 275 -13.44 -19.86 -3.50
CA LEU A 275 -14.81 -19.55 -3.88
C LEU A 275 -14.98 -18.03 -3.91
N LEU A 276 -15.54 -17.53 -5.01
CA LEU A 276 -15.88 -16.12 -5.21
C LEU A 276 -17.39 -15.99 -5.27
N HIS A 277 -17.95 -15.06 -4.49
CA HIS A 277 -19.37 -14.75 -4.56
C HIS A 277 -19.68 -14.01 -5.86
N ASN A 278 -20.73 -14.42 -6.58
CA ASN A 278 -21.06 -13.87 -7.90
C ASN A 278 -21.35 -12.36 -7.87
N GLY A 279 -22.03 -11.88 -6.82
CA GLY A 279 -22.26 -10.45 -6.59
C GLY A 279 -21.14 -9.69 -5.90
N ASN A 280 -19.96 -10.29 -5.65
CA ASN A 280 -18.84 -9.71 -4.89
C ASN A 280 -19.23 -9.12 -3.51
N LYS A 281 -20.35 -9.58 -2.92
CA LYS A 281 -20.85 -9.13 -1.62
C LYS A 281 -19.97 -9.61 -0.47
N TYR A 282 -19.39 -10.80 -0.62
CA TYR A 282 -18.54 -11.42 0.38
C TYR A 282 -17.10 -11.55 -0.11
N SER A 283 -16.18 -11.62 0.85
CA SER A 283 -14.77 -11.89 0.58
C SER A 283 -14.57 -13.29 0.01
N SER A 284 -13.49 -13.49 -0.75
CA SER A 284 -13.13 -14.81 -1.28
C SER A 284 -12.88 -15.83 -0.17
N VAL A 285 -13.44 -17.03 -0.30
CA VAL A 285 -13.28 -18.12 0.67
C VAL A 285 -12.26 -19.12 0.15
N PRO A 286 -11.09 -19.30 0.79
CA PRO A 286 -10.11 -20.28 0.36
C PRO A 286 -10.59 -21.70 0.62
N VAL A 287 -10.55 -22.55 -0.41
CA VAL A 287 -11.00 -23.96 -0.33
C VAL A 287 -9.90 -24.96 -0.68
N GLY A 288 -8.81 -24.51 -1.30
CA GLY A 288 -7.67 -25.38 -1.61
C GLY A 288 -6.37 -24.61 -1.83
N HIS A 289 -5.26 -25.16 -1.35
CA HIS A 289 -3.93 -24.61 -1.56
C HIS A 289 -2.85 -25.70 -1.58
N SER A 290 -1.91 -25.57 -2.52
CA SER A 290 -0.67 -26.33 -2.54
C SER A 290 0.48 -25.47 -3.06
N VAL A 291 1.69 -25.71 -2.54
CA VAL A 291 2.96 -25.14 -3.02
C VAL A 291 3.83 -26.16 -3.76
N HIS A 292 3.28 -27.35 -4.04
CA HIS A 292 3.98 -28.43 -4.74
C HIS A 292 3.21 -28.95 -5.94
N LEU A 293 1.88 -28.79 -5.96
CA LEU A 293 1.07 -29.13 -7.12
C LEU A 293 1.21 -28.05 -8.20
N THR A 294 1.53 -28.51 -9.40
CA THR A 294 1.61 -27.68 -10.60
C THR A 294 0.36 -27.83 -11.45
N GLU A 295 0.17 -26.90 -12.37
CA GLU A 295 -0.94 -26.91 -13.31
C GLU A 295 -0.87 -28.06 -14.35
N ASN A 296 -1.57 -29.16 -14.05
CA ASN A 296 -1.77 -30.30 -14.94
C ASN A 296 -3.15 -30.95 -14.66
N TYR A 297 -3.61 -31.80 -15.57
CA TYR A 297 -4.94 -32.42 -15.49
C TYR A 297 -5.13 -33.29 -14.22
N GLU A 298 -4.13 -34.09 -13.86
CA GLU A 298 -4.20 -35.01 -12.72
C GLU A 298 -4.32 -34.24 -11.39
N ASN A 299 -3.55 -33.18 -11.22
CA ASN A 299 -3.57 -32.33 -10.03
C ASN A 299 -4.89 -31.55 -9.92
N MET A 300 -5.47 -31.11 -11.03
CA MET A 300 -6.81 -30.50 -11.03
C MET A 300 -7.87 -31.50 -10.60
N LYS A 301 -7.78 -32.76 -11.06
CA LYS A 301 -8.68 -33.83 -10.61
C LYS A 301 -8.52 -34.13 -9.12
N ILE A 302 -7.29 -34.17 -8.61
CA ILE A 302 -7.02 -34.33 -7.17
C ILE A 302 -7.66 -33.20 -6.37
N LEU A 303 -7.49 -31.95 -6.81
CA LEU A 303 -8.09 -30.78 -6.16
C LEU A 303 -9.62 -30.84 -6.15
N LEU A 304 -10.26 -31.06 -7.30
CA LEU A 304 -11.73 -31.09 -7.41
C LEU A 304 -12.36 -32.22 -6.60
N ASN A 305 -11.72 -33.38 -6.56
CA ASN A 305 -12.17 -34.49 -5.73
C ASN A 305 -12.03 -34.17 -4.24
N ALA A 306 -10.95 -33.51 -3.83
CA ALA A 306 -10.71 -33.18 -2.43
C ALA A 306 -11.76 -32.20 -1.87
N ILE A 307 -12.19 -31.22 -2.68
CA ILE A 307 -13.23 -30.25 -2.31
C ILE A 307 -14.65 -30.73 -2.62
N LYS A 308 -14.84 -32.02 -2.97
CA LYS A 308 -16.14 -32.62 -3.30
C LYS A 308 -16.94 -31.83 -4.35
N TYR A 309 -16.26 -31.35 -5.40
CA TYR A 309 -16.87 -30.52 -6.44
C TYR A 309 -18.13 -31.14 -7.09
N SER A 310 -18.24 -32.48 -7.14
CA SER A 310 -19.44 -33.22 -7.58
C SER A 310 -20.71 -32.84 -6.84
N GLU A 311 -20.62 -32.48 -5.57
CA GLU A 311 -21.79 -32.16 -4.74
C GLU A 311 -22.32 -30.74 -5.03
N TYR A 312 -21.42 -29.82 -5.37
CA TYR A 312 -21.74 -28.38 -5.44
C TYR A 312 -21.85 -27.83 -6.86
N GLN A 313 -21.09 -28.38 -7.81
CA GLN A 313 -21.13 -27.99 -9.23
C GLN A 313 -20.93 -26.48 -9.46
N TRP A 314 -20.10 -25.80 -8.67
CA TRP A 314 -19.83 -24.37 -8.85
C TRP A 314 -19.34 -24.07 -10.27
N GLU A 315 -19.69 -22.90 -10.80
CA GLU A 315 -19.09 -22.47 -12.07
C GLU A 315 -17.58 -22.30 -11.90
N ILE A 316 -16.78 -22.91 -12.79
CA ILE A 316 -15.31 -22.82 -12.71
C ILE A 316 -14.85 -21.59 -13.50
N CYS A 317 -14.09 -20.72 -12.86
CA CYS A 317 -13.35 -19.64 -13.50
C CYS A 317 -11.85 -19.73 -13.17
N GLY A 318 -11.01 -19.16 -14.03
CA GLY A 318 -9.57 -19.26 -13.89
C GLY A 318 -8.87 -18.56 -15.04
N ASP A 319 -7.53 -18.61 -15.03
CA ASP A 319 -6.77 -18.15 -16.18
C ASP A 319 -7.08 -19.00 -17.44
N LEU A 320 -6.67 -18.50 -18.61
CA LEU A 320 -6.93 -19.16 -19.89
C LEU A 320 -6.37 -20.59 -19.93
N LYS A 321 -5.33 -20.87 -19.16
CA LYS A 321 -4.61 -22.13 -19.19
C LYS A 321 -5.33 -23.19 -18.34
N VAL A 322 -5.82 -22.82 -17.16
CA VAL A 322 -6.73 -23.60 -16.33
C VAL A 322 -8.01 -23.94 -17.10
N VAL A 323 -8.65 -22.94 -17.70
CA VAL A 323 -9.83 -23.15 -18.55
C VAL A 323 -9.50 -24.06 -19.74
N GLY A 324 -8.32 -23.88 -20.35
CA GLY A 324 -7.83 -24.74 -21.41
C GLY A 324 -7.70 -26.21 -21.00
N ILE A 325 -7.19 -26.49 -19.79
CA ILE A 325 -7.09 -27.84 -19.24
C ILE A 325 -8.46 -28.48 -19.08
N PHE A 326 -9.43 -27.75 -18.52
CA PHE A 326 -10.79 -28.27 -18.36
C PHE A 326 -11.49 -28.48 -19.71
N LEU A 327 -11.20 -27.66 -20.72
CA LEU A 327 -11.71 -27.87 -22.08
C LEU A 327 -10.96 -28.95 -22.88
N GLY A 328 -9.96 -29.61 -22.29
CA GLY A 328 -9.15 -30.64 -22.96
C GLY A 328 -8.24 -30.09 -24.06
N LYS A 329 -7.90 -28.79 -24.03
CA LYS A 329 -6.97 -28.16 -24.98
C LYS A 329 -5.51 -28.51 -24.59
N GLN A 330 -4.75 -29.04 -25.54
CA GLN A 330 -3.33 -29.34 -25.35
C GLN A 330 -2.48 -28.07 -25.25
N LYS A 331 -1.31 -28.15 -24.58
CA LYS A 331 -0.32 -27.07 -24.49
C LYS A 331 0.18 -26.67 -25.89
N GLY A 332 -0.15 -25.46 -26.32
CA GLY A 332 0.29 -24.83 -27.57
C GLY A 332 -0.54 -23.57 -27.82
N PHE A 333 0.00 -22.57 -28.53
CA PHE A 333 -0.74 -21.34 -28.86
C PHE A 333 -1.99 -21.67 -29.67
N THR A 334 -3.14 -21.83 -29.01
CA THR A 334 -4.44 -21.90 -29.67
C THR A 334 -4.80 -20.50 -30.15
N LYS A 335 -4.57 -20.26 -31.44
CA LYS A 335 -4.83 -19.00 -32.17
C LYS A 335 -6.27 -18.47 -32.07
N TYR A 336 -7.20 -19.26 -31.53
CA TYR A 336 -8.61 -18.92 -31.39
C TYR A 336 -9.17 -19.49 -30.07
N CYS A 337 -9.15 -18.67 -29.01
CA CYS A 337 -10.08 -18.82 -27.89
C CYS A 337 -10.98 -17.58 -27.91
N CYS A 338 -12.24 -17.73 -28.31
CA CYS A 338 -13.24 -16.67 -28.15
C CYS A 338 -13.39 -16.38 -26.65
N VAL A 339 -13.13 -15.13 -26.24
CA VAL A 339 -13.02 -14.68 -24.85
C VAL A 339 -14.37 -14.32 -24.22
N PHE A 340 -15.48 -14.50 -24.94
CA PHE A 340 -16.82 -14.24 -24.44
C PHE A 340 -17.71 -15.46 -24.67
N GLY A 341 -17.83 -16.30 -23.66
CA GLY A 341 -18.72 -17.44 -23.68
C GLY A 341 -18.69 -18.13 -22.34
N THR A 342 -19.79 -18.07 -21.61
CA THR A 342 -20.12 -19.04 -20.57
C THR A 342 -19.79 -20.43 -21.09
N ALA A 343 -18.80 -21.09 -20.49
CA ALA A 343 -18.38 -22.40 -20.94
C ALA A 343 -19.39 -23.43 -20.45
N GLU A 344 -20.33 -23.81 -21.32
CA GLU A 344 -21.18 -24.97 -21.09
C GLU A 344 -20.28 -26.21 -20.97
N GLN A 345 -20.26 -26.81 -19.77
CA GLN A 345 -19.34 -27.88 -19.41
C GLN A 345 -19.60 -29.12 -20.28
N ARG A 346 -18.57 -29.61 -20.99
CA ARG A 346 -18.57 -31.01 -21.41
C ARG A 346 -18.43 -31.86 -20.14
N LYS A 347 -19.47 -32.62 -19.82
CA LYS A 347 -19.65 -33.52 -18.65
C LYS A 347 -18.59 -34.64 -18.46
N ASN A 348 -17.38 -34.52 -19.01
CA ASN A 348 -16.41 -35.62 -19.07
C ASN A 348 -15.22 -35.48 -18.09
N ILE A 349 -15.32 -34.64 -17.06
CA ILE A 349 -14.23 -34.45 -16.09
C ILE A 349 -14.48 -35.19 -14.76
N MET A 350 -15.61 -35.87 -14.62
CA MET A 350 -15.86 -36.81 -13.52
C MET A 350 -15.51 -38.24 -13.92
#